data_AF-A0A8K0FVN1-F1
#
_entry.id   AF-A0A8K0FVN1-F1
#
_cell.length_a   1.000
_cell.length_b   1.000
_cell.length_c   1.000
_cell.angle_alpha   90.00
_cell.angle_beta   90.00
_cell.angle_gamma   90.00
#
_symmetry.space_group_name_H-M   'P 1'
#
loop_
_entity.id
_entity.type
_entity.pdbx_description
1 polymer ?
#
loop_
_entity_poly.entity_id
_entity_poly.type
_entity_poly.pdbx_seq_one_letter_code
_entity_poly.pdbx_strand_id
1 'polypeptide(L)'
;MAKFVKQIETCTQIVNKYLENPELSQVQIAKLLKLPRSTVGKAIRTYKERLSTERKPGSGRKTGFQDTNLAVRIKQSYRRNPNLSERTVGNKFGTSKATVHRVKVKAGLKTYKIQEVPDRDQEKERRARGWLSKKMPLLRREFSTMTGEGKQREIKTVIDVEFKYNNSKQDIA
;
A
#
# COMPACT_ATOMS: atom_id res chain seq x y z
N MET A 1 -16.14 -0.11 -7.80
CA MET A 1 -16.91 1.06 -7.31
C MET A 1 -18.38 1.00 -7.75
N ALA A 2 -18.67 0.78 -9.03
CA ALA A 2 -20.05 0.77 -9.59
C ALA A 2 -21.07 -0.13 -8.84
N LYS A 3 -20.68 -1.32 -8.35
CA LYS A 3 -21.57 -2.21 -7.60
C LYS A 3 -22.09 -1.60 -6.29
N PHE A 4 -21.27 -0.79 -5.60
CA PHE A 4 -21.66 -0.15 -4.35
C PHE A 4 -22.59 1.04 -4.58
N VAL A 5 -22.34 1.82 -5.63
CA VAL A 5 -23.18 2.96 -6.02
C VAL A 5 -24.60 2.47 -6.34
N LYS A 6 -24.72 1.43 -7.17
CA LYS A 6 -26.01 0.80 -7.49
C LYS A 6 -26.75 0.28 -6.25
N GLN A 7 -26.03 -0.27 -5.28
CA GLN A 7 -26.63 -0.75 -4.03
C GLN A 7 -27.23 0.39 -3.20
N ILE A 8 -26.51 1.50 -3.05
CA ILE A 8 -26.97 2.67 -2.29
C ILE A 8 -28.22 3.26 -2.94
N GLU A 9 -28.19 3.47 -4.26
CA GLU A 9 -29.35 3.96 -5.02
C GLU A 9 -30.58 3.07 -4.82
N THR A 10 -30.40 1.75 -4.90
CA THR A 10 -31.48 0.78 -4.68
C THR A 10 -32.07 0.89 -3.27
N CYS A 11 -31.21 1.00 -2.24
CA CYS A 11 -31.65 1.18 -0.85
C CYS A 11 -32.41 2.50 -0.66
N THR A 12 -31.94 3.59 -1.26
CA THR A 12 -32.60 4.90 -1.21
C THR A 12 -33.97 4.86 -1.88
N GLN A 13 -34.09 4.20 -3.04
CA GLN A 13 -35.39 4.02 -3.71
C GLN A 13 -36.39 3.23 -2.86
N ILE A 14 -35.93 2.16 -2.19
CA ILE A 14 -36.78 1.38 -1.27
C ILE A 14 -37.28 2.26 -0.12
N VAL A 15 -36.39 3.03 0.51
CA VAL A 15 -36.73 3.88 1.66
C VAL A 15 -37.69 5.00 1.24
N ASN A 16 -37.45 5.66 0.10
CA ASN A 16 -38.35 6.70 -0.41
C ASN A 16 -39.76 6.15 -0.65
N LYS A 17 -39.89 4.98 -1.27
CA LYS A 17 -41.20 4.34 -1.49
C LYS A 17 -41.90 3.95 -0.18
N TYR A 18 -41.13 3.54 0.82
CA TYR A 18 -41.66 3.25 2.15
C TYR A 18 -42.15 4.52 2.87
N LEU A 19 -41.44 5.64 2.72
CA LEU A 19 -41.82 6.92 3.31
C LEU A 19 -43.03 7.56 2.61
N GLU A 20 -43.11 7.46 1.28
CA GLU A 20 -44.27 7.94 0.50
C GLU A 20 -45.55 7.18 0.85
N ASN A 21 -45.46 5.89 1.19
CA ASN A 21 -46.60 5.01 1.38
C ASN A 21 -46.40 4.05 2.57
N PRO A 22 -46.58 4.53 3.82
CA PRO A 22 -46.30 3.74 5.01
C PRO A 22 -47.23 2.53 5.18
N GLU A 23 -48.43 2.58 4.61
CA GLU A 23 -49.44 1.51 4.65
C GLU A 23 -49.09 0.30 3.76
N LEU A 24 -48.18 0.47 2.80
CA LEU A 24 -47.82 -0.61 1.88
C LEU A 24 -47.00 -1.70 2.59
N SER A 25 -47.41 -2.94 2.40
CA SER A 25 -46.65 -4.09 2.86
C SER A 25 -45.30 -4.19 2.13
N GLN A 26 -44.29 -4.75 2.80
CA GLN A 26 -42.96 -4.98 2.20
C GLN A 26 -43.03 -5.84 0.93
N VAL A 27 -44.04 -6.72 0.82
CA VAL A 27 -44.27 -7.58 -0.34
C VAL A 27 -44.73 -6.75 -1.54
N GLN A 28 -45.63 -5.80 -1.34
CA GLN A 28 -46.09 -4.90 -2.40
C GLN A 28 -44.95 -4.02 -2.91
N ILE A 29 -44.17 -3.44 -1.99
CA ILE A 29 -42.98 -2.63 -2.35
C ILE A 29 -41.98 -3.45 -3.18
N ALA A 30 -41.72 -4.71 -2.78
CA ALA A 30 -40.83 -5.61 -3.51
C ALA A 30 -41.33 -5.91 -4.94
N LYS A 31 -42.64 -6.12 -5.12
CA LYS A 31 -43.25 -6.33 -6.44
C LYS A 31 -43.14 -5.09 -7.32
N LEU A 32 -43.43 -3.90 -6.77
CA LEU A 32 -43.35 -2.62 -7.50
C LEU A 32 -41.93 -2.35 -8.02
N LEU A 33 -40.92 -2.57 -7.17
CA LEU A 33 -39.52 -2.33 -7.51
C LEU A 33 -38.84 -3.51 -8.25
N LYS A 34 -39.53 -4.64 -8.42
CA LYS A 34 -38.98 -5.90 -8.97
C LYS A 34 -37.71 -6.36 -8.24
N LEU A 35 -37.71 -6.25 -6.91
CA LEU A 35 -36.59 -6.62 -6.05
C LEU A 35 -36.92 -7.83 -5.16
N PRO A 36 -35.91 -8.60 -4.70
CA PRO A 36 -36.14 -9.64 -3.71
C PRO A 36 -36.71 -9.06 -2.41
N ARG A 37 -37.75 -9.71 -1.86
CA ARG A 37 -38.38 -9.31 -0.58
C ARG A 37 -37.35 -9.16 0.55
N SER A 38 -36.34 -10.04 0.59
CA SER A 38 -35.30 -10.02 1.61
C SER A 38 -34.44 -8.74 1.56
N THR A 39 -34.21 -8.18 0.37
CA THR A 39 -33.49 -6.90 0.19
C THR A 39 -34.31 -5.75 0.74
N VAL A 40 -35.60 -5.69 0.40
CA VAL A 40 -36.53 -4.66 0.88
C VAL A 40 -36.64 -4.70 2.40
N GLY A 41 -36.85 -5.89 2.99
CA GLY A 41 -36.93 -6.05 4.43
C GLY A 41 -35.66 -5.63 5.16
N LYS A 42 -34.47 -5.97 4.63
CA LYS A 42 -33.18 -5.54 5.20
C LYS A 42 -32.99 -4.02 5.13
N ALA A 43 -33.34 -3.40 4.00
CA ALA A 43 -33.22 -1.95 3.82
C ALA A 43 -34.14 -1.19 4.79
N ILE A 44 -35.42 -1.55 4.85
CA ILE A 44 -36.40 -0.93 5.76
C ILE A 44 -35.98 -1.15 7.23
N ARG A 45 -35.55 -2.36 7.60
CA ARG A 45 -35.06 -2.63 8.95
C ARG A 45 -33.85 -1.75 9.32
N THR A 46 -32.87 -1.67 8.43
CA THR A 46 -31.66 -0.85 8.64
C THR A 46 -32.03 0.63 8.80
N TYR A 47 -32.97 1.12 7.97
CA TYR A 47 -33.48 2.48 8.06
C TYR A 47 -34.20 2.75 9.39
N LYS A 48 -35.08 1.84 9.84
CA LYS A 48 -35.75 1.98 11.15
C LYS A 48 -34.78 1.99 12.33
N GLU A 49 -33.70 1.20 12.26
CA GLU A 49 -32.71 1.12 13.34
C GLU A 49 -31.76 2.35 13.39
N ARG A 50 -31.45 2.96 12.24
CA ARG A 50 -30.33 3.91 12.12
C ARG A 50 -30.71 5.26 11.52
N LEU A 51 -31.92 5.37 10.97
CA LEU A 51 -32.37 6.50 10.15
C LEU A 51 -31.44 6.81 8.97
N SER A 52 -30.73 5.79 8.48
CA SER A 52 -29.74 5.91 7.40
C SER A 52 -29.78 4.70 6.47
N THR A 53 -29.52 4.93 5.19
CA THR A 53 -29.36 3.90 4.14
C THR A 53 -27.92 3.42 3.99
N GLU A 54 -26.99 4.00 4.76
CA GLU A 54 -25.59 3.66 4.68
C GLU A 54 -25.32 2.24 5.18
N ARG A 55 -24.46 1.53 4.44
CA ARG A 55 -24.06 0.18 4.80
C ARG A 55 -23.22 0.19 6.07
N LYS A 56 -23.57 -0.66 7.04
CA LYS A 56 -22.74 -0.91 8.22
C LYS A 56 -21.34 -1.39 7.78
N PRO A 57 -20.25 -0.79 8.30
CA PRO A 57 -18.93 -1.35 8.09
C PRO A 57 -18.91 -2.78 8.63
N GLY A 58 -18.32 -3.71 7.86
CA GLY A 58 -18.28 -5.12 8.26
C GLY A 58 -17.54 -5.31 9.58
N SER A 59 -17.88 -6.37 10.32
CA SER A 59 -17.24 -6.74 11.60
C SER A 59 -15.80 -7.27 11.45
N GLY A 60 -15.11 -6.90 10.37
CA GLY A 60 -13.76 -7.38 10.08
C GLY A 60 -12.75 -6.91 11.13
N ARG A 61 -11.66 -7.66 11.28
CA ARG A 61 -10.52 -7.26 12.11
C ARG A 61 -10.01 -5.90 11.63
N LYS A 62 -9.89 -4.94 12.55
CA LYS A 62 -9.39 -3.59 12.22
C LYS A 62 -8.06 -3.72 11.47
N THR A 63 -7.98 -3.10 10.31
CA THR A 63 -6.76 -3.01 9.50
C THR A 63 -5.85 -1.93 10.09
N GLY A 64 -4.93 -2.33 10.97
CA GLY A 64 -4.03 -1.38 11.63
C GLY A 64 -3.14 -2.00 12.69
N PHE A 65 -2.36 -1.15 13.36
CA PHE A 65 -1.57 -1.54 14.52
C PHE A 65 -2.55 -1.89 15.65
N GLN A 66 -2.35 -3.05 16.27
CA GLN A 66 -3.15 -3.45 17.43
C GLN A 66 -2.93 -2.48 18.61
N ASP A 67 -1.75 -1.88 18.68
CA ASP A 67 -1.38 -0.89 19.69
C ASP A 67 -1.25 0.51 19.06
N THR A 68 -2.25 1.36 19.31
CA THR A 68 -2.27 2.77 18.87
C THR A 68 -1.22 3.60 19.63
N ASN A 69 -0.95 3.28 20.89
CA ASN A 69 0.00 4.02 21.72
C ASN A 69 1.44 3.77 21.25
N LEU A 70 1.76 2.54 20.86
CA LEU A 70 3.02 2.23 20.20
C LEU A 70 3.20 3.04 18.91
N ALA A 71 2.17 3.11 18.06
CA ALA A 71 2.24 3.89 16.83
C ALA A 71 2.48 5.38 17.09
N VAL A 72 1.83 5.96 18.11
CA VAL A 72 2.05 7.35 18.53
C VAL A 72 3.50 7.58 19.00
N ARG A 73 4.03 6.68 19.84
CA ARG A 73 5.42 6.75 20.32
C ARG A 73 6.44 6.65 19.19
N ILE A 74 6.24 5.72 18.25
CA ILE A 74 7.08 5.59 17.05
C ILE A 74 7.02 6.87 16.21
N LYS A 75 5.83 7.41 15.93
CA LYS A 75 5.67 8.67 15.18
C LYS A 75 6.39 9.83 15.87
N GLN A 76 6.26 9.95 17.18
CA GLN A 76 6.92 11.00 17.96
C GLN A 76 8.45 10.86 17.92
N SER A 77 8.98 9.63 17.91
CA SER A 77 10.42 9.40 17.80
C SER A 77 11.00 9.93 16.48
N TYR A 78 10.32 9.70 15.36
CA TYR A 78 10.72 10.21 14.06
C TYR A 78 10.50 11.72 13.89
N ARG A 79 9.50 12.29 14.57
CA ARG A 79 9.32 13.75 14.61
C ARG A 79 10.48 14.44 15.34
N ARG A 80 10.97 13.85 16.43
CA ARG A 80 12.13 14.37 17.17
C ARG A 80 13.43 14.19 16.40
N ASN A 81 13.59 13.06 15.71
CA ASN A 81 14.77 12.79 14.88
C ASN A 81 14.38 11.98 13.64
N PRO A 82 14.29 12.63 12.46
CA PRO A 82 13.86 11.97 11.22
C PRO A 82 14.89 10.97 10.68
N ASN A 83 16.16 11.10 11.08
CA ASN A 83 17.29 10.29 10.59
C ASN A 83 17.47 8.97 11.36
N LEU A 84 16.58 8.65 12.30
CA LEU A 84 16.65 7.40 13.05
C LEU A 84 16.48 6.18 12.14
N SER A 85 17.29 5.14 12.39
CA SER A 85 17.12 3.86 11.72
C SER A 85 15.88 3.14 12.25
N GLU A 86 15.14 2.45 11.38
CA GLU A 86 13.99 1.64 11.78
C GLU A 86 14.36 0.54 12.80
N ARG A 87 15.57 -0.01 12.70
CA ARG A 87 16.09 -1.00 13.64
C ARG A 87 16.28 -0.40 15.03
N THR A 88 16.85 0.80 15.13
CA THR A 88 17.06 1.51 16.40
C THR A 88 15.72 1.80 17.07
N VAL A 89 14.73 2.27 16.32
CA VAL A 89 13.37 2.52 16.83
C VAL A 89 12.69 1.22 17.25
N GLY A 90 12.87 0.15 16.48
CA GLY A 90 12.37 -1.19 16.82
C GLY A 90 12.92 -1.69 18.15
N ASN A 91 14.23 -1.64 18.32
CA ASN A 91 14.90 -2.04 19.57
C ASN A 91 14.43 -1.19 20.76
N LYS A 92 14.28 0.12 20.57
CA LYS A 92 13.84 1.05 21.62
C LYS A 92 12.44 0.73 22.17
N PHE A 93 11.53 0.27 21.31
CA PHE A 93 10.14 0.00 21.69
C PHE A 93 9.79 -1.50 21.72
N GLY A 94 10.79 -2.39 21.65
CA GLY A 94 10.58 -3.83 21.66
C GLY A 94 9.71 -4.34 20.51
N THR A 95 9.83 -3.76 19.32
CA THR A 95 8.98 -4.09 18.17
C THR A 95 9.78 -4.45 16.92
N SER A 96 9.15 -5.19 16.01
CA SER A 96 9.78 -5.59 14.76
C SER A 96 10.04 -4.39 13.84
N LYS A 97 11.14 -4.44 13.08
CA LYS A 97 11.43 -3.44 12.03
C LYS A 97 10.25 -3.27 11.06
N ALA A 98 9.59 -4.36 10.68
CA ALA A 98 8.44 -4.33 9.77
C ALA A 98 7.25 -3.56 10.35
N THR A 99 7.03 -3.64 11.67
CA THR A 99 6.00 -2.84 12.36
C THR A 99 6.36 -1.36 12.29
N VAL A 100 7.60 -1.00 12.63
CA VAL A 100 8.08 0.39 12.56
C VAL A 100 7.93 0.94 11.15
N HIS A 101 8.35 0.19 10.14
CA HIS A 101 8.25 0.57 8.74
C HIS A 101 6.79 0.86 8.33
N ARG A 102 5.87 -0.04 8.67
CA ARG A 102 4.43 0.18 8.41
C ARG A 102 3.91 1.44 9.09
N VAL A 103 4.28 1.69 10.36
CA VAL A 103 3.85 2.91 11.08
C VAL A 103 4.39 4.14 10.37
N LYS A 104 5.67 4.10 9.99
CA LYS A 104 6.38 5.18 9.29
C LYS A 104 5.71 5.53 7.96
N VAL A 105 5.43 4.53 7.12
CA VAL A 105 4.75 4.68 5.83
C VAL A 105 3.34 5.22 6.02
N LYS A 106 2.55 4.64 6.93
CA LYS A 106 1.17 5.11 7.21
C LYS A 106 1.13 6.55 7.75
N ALA A 107 2.18 6.97 8.46
CA ALA A 107 2.33 8.34 8.95
C ALA A 107 2.88 9.32 7.91
N GLY A 108 3.20 8.87 6.69
CA GLY A 108 3.74 9.71 5.61
C GLY A 108 5.18 10.19 5.86
N LEU A 109 5.92 9.52 6.73
CA LEU A 109 7.30 9.91 7.06
C LEU A 109 8.27 9.37 6.01
N LYS A 110 8.92 10.28 5.26
CA LYS A 110 9.85 9.91 4.19
C LYS A 110 11.03 9.08 4.71
N THR A 111 11.43 8.09 3.92
CA THR A 111 12.53 7.15 4.21
C THR A 111 13.84 7.52 3.54
N TYR A 112 13.83 8.49 2.64
CA TYR A 112 14.99 8.81 1.83
C TYR A 112 16.01 9.61 2.63
N LYS A 113 17.17 8.98 2.88
CA LYS A 113 18.42 9.74 2.94
C LYS A 113 18.62 10.31 1.54
N ILE A 114 18.78 11.63 1.42
CA ILE A 114 19.34 12.21 0.21
C ILE A 114 20.72 11.55 0.07
N GLN A 115 20.90 10.69 -0.92
CA GLN A 115 22.24 10.25 -1.28
C GLN A 115 22.86 11.42 -2.02
N GLU A 116 23.82 12.10 -1.40
CA GLU A 116 24.65 13.06 -2.11
C GLU A 116 25.35 12.30 -3.23
N VAL A 117 25.01 12.65 -4.47
CA VAL A 117 25.79 12.20 -5.62
C VAL A 117 27.16 12.82 -5.42
N PRO A 118 28.24 12.01 -5.33
CA PRO A 118 29.57 12.58 -5.18
C PRO A 118 29.83 13.48 -6.38
N ASP A 119 30.33 14.70 -6.15
CA ASP A 119 30.75 15.57 -7.23
C ASP A 119 31.93 14.90 -7.95
N ARG A 120 31.63 14.34 -9.14
CA ARG A 120 32.58 13.60 -9.95
C ARG A 120 32.94 14.47 -11.13
N ASP A 121 34.19 14.91 -11.13
CA ASP A 121 34.85 15.42 -12.31
C ASP A 121 34.82 14.36 -13.45
N GLN A 122 34.82 14.81 -14.71
CA GLN A 122 34.63 13.97 -15.90
C GLN A 122 35.60 12.77 -15.93
N GLU A 123 36.83 12.97 -15.45
CA GLU A 123 37.85 11.92 -15.37
C GLU A 123 37.52 10.86 -14.30
N LYS A 124 36.95 11.26 -13.15
CA LYS A 124 36.50 10.34 -12.10
C LYS A 124 35.29 9.53 -12.57
N GLU A 125 34.41 10.15 -13.36
CA GLU A 125 33.27 9.47 -13.96
C GLU A 125 33.71 8.45 -15.02
N ARG A 126 34.67 8.83 -15.89
CA ARG A 126 35.28 7.93 -16.88
C ARG A 126 35.96 6.72 -16.23
N ARG A 127 36.69 6.91 -15.12
CA ARG A 127 37.30 5.80 -14.36
C ARG A 127 36.26 4.87 -13.72
N ALA A 128 35.20 5.42 -13.12
CA ALA A 128 34.12 4.62 -12.56
C ALA A 128 33.41 3.78 -13.64
N ARG A 129 33.14 4.38 -14.80
CA ARG A 129 32.59 3.69 -15.98
C ARG A 129 33.56 2.64 -16.55
N GLY A 130 34.85 2.97 -16.63
CA GLY A 130 35.90 2.07 -17.11
C GLY A 130 36.12 0.85 -16.22
N TRP A 131 36.00 1.01 -14.89
CA TRP A 131 36.05 -0.11 -13.95
C TRP A 131 34.88 -1.08 -14.16
N LEU A 132 33.67 -0.56 -14.34
CA LEU A 132 32.47 -1.37 -14.66
C LEU A 132 32.63 -2.13 -15.99
N SER A 133 33.13 -1.45 -17.03
CA SER A 133 33.35 -2.05 -18.36
C SER A 133 34.41 -3.17 -18.35
N LYS A 134 35.47 -3.04 -17.54
CA LYS A 134 36.51 -4.09 -17.40
C LYS A 134 36.08 -5.27 -16.53
N LYS A 135 35.23 -5.03 -15.52
CA LYS A 135 34.83 -6.06 -14.54
C LYS A 135 33.61 -6.88 -15.00
N MET A 136 32.71 -6.29 -15.80
CA MET A 136 31.51 -6.95 -16.33
C MET A 136 31.78 -8.23 -17.16
N PRO A 137 32.77 -8.27 -18.07
CA PRO A 137 33.07 -9.48 -18.83
C PRO A 137 33.61 -10.62 -17.95
N LEU A 138 34.40 -10.28 -16.92
CA LEU A 138 34.98 -11.24 -15.99
C LEU A 138 33.89 -11.85 -15.09
N LEU A 139 32.99 -11.02 -14.56
CA LEU A 139 31.83 -11.49 -13.80
C LEU A 139 30.91 -12.38 -14.64
N ARG A 140 30.67 -12.05 -15.93
CA ARG A 140 29.90 -12.90 -16.86
C ARG A 140 30.55 -14.27 -17.11
N ARG A 141 31.88 -14.32 -17.13
CA ARG A 141 32.66 -15.54 -17.39
C ARG A 141 32.70 -16.46 -16.17
N GLU A 142 32.82 -15.88 -14.97
CA GLU A 142 32.73 -16.61 -13.70
C GLU A 142 31.31 -17.13 -13.44
N PHE A 143 30.28 -16.43 -13.95
CA PHE A 143 28.88 -16.85 -13.89
C PHE A 143 28.55 -18.17 -14.60
N SER A 144 29.27 -18.52 -15.68
CA SER A 144 28.96 -19.72 -16.47
C SER A 144 29.39 -21.00 -15.76
N THR A 145 30.38 -20.92 -14.86
CA THR A 145 30.99 -22.08 -14.19
C THR A 145 30.40 -22.40 -12.80
N MET A 146 29.55 -21.54 -12.23
CA MET A 146 29.00 -21.76 -10.88
C MET A 146 27.71 -22.61 -10.84
N THR A 147 27.56 -23.44 -9.80
CA THR A 147 26.37 -24.24 -9.48
C THR A 147 25.35 -23.45 -8.62
N GLY A 148 24.11 -23.95 -8.56
CA GLY A 148 22.86 -23.18 -8.48
C GLY A 148 22.61 -22.21 -7.31
N GLU A 149 23.23 -22.37 -6.14
CA GLU A 149 22.94 -21.50 -4.99
C GLU A 149 23.71 -20.17 -5.01
N GLY A 150 24.95 -20.15 -5.54
CA GLY A 150 25.74 -18.92 -5.74
C GLY A 150 25.18 -18.04 -6.86
N LYS A 151 24.66 -18.68 -7.92
CA LYS A 151 24.05 -18.01 -9.08
C LYS A 151 22.92 -17.06 -8.69
N GLN A 152 22.03 -17.43 -7.77
CA GLN A 152 20.84 -16.62 -7.47
C GLN A 152 21.14 -15.29 -6.74
N ARG A 153 22.13 -15.26 -5.84
CA ARG A 153 22.51 -14.02 -5.11
C ARG A 153 23.20 -13.02 -6.01
N GLU A 154 24.01 -13.50 -6.95
CA GLU A 154 24.74 -12.62 -7.86
C GLU A 154 23.89 -12.17 -9.07
N ILE A 155 22.90 -12.97 -9.53
CA ILE A 155 21.98 -12.58 -10.64
C ILE A 155 21.25 -11.29 -10.28
N LYS A 156 20.79 -11.18 -9.03
CA LYS A 156 20.14 -9.98 -8.52
C LYS A 156 21.06 -8.75 -8.58
N THR A 157 22.36 -8.96 -8.33
CA THR A 157 23.37 -7.88 -8.34
C THR A 157 23.70 -7.44 -9.76
N VAL A 158 23.76 -8.36 -10.73
CA VAL A 158 23.99 -8.04 -12.15
C VAL A 158 22.78 -7.30 -12.75
N ILE A 159 21.56 -7.76 -12.47
CA ILE A 159 20.31 -7.11 -12.93
C ILE A 159 20.20 -5.68 -12.39
N ASP A 160 20.50 -5.47 -11.10
CA ASP A 160 20.48 -4.13 -10.48
C ASP A 160 21.50 -3.16 -11.09
N VAL A 161 22.60 -3.67 -11.65
CA VAL A 161 23.63 -2.86 -12.33
C VAL A 161 23.27 -2.58 -13.78
N GLU A 162 22.75 -3.56 -14.54
CA GLU A 162 22.28 -3.36 -15.92
C GLU A 162 21.08 -2.38 -15.97
N PHE A 163 20.15 -2.48 -15.02
CA PHE A 163 18.99 -1.58 -14.95
C PHE A 163 19.41 -0.11 -14.72
N LYS A 164 20.44 0.13 -13.89
CA LYS A 164 21.00 1.47 -13.67
C LYS A 164 21.76 2.01 -14.89
N TYR A 165 22.42 1.13 -15.64
CA TYR A 165 23.16 1.52 -16.83
C TYR A 165 22.22 1.95 -17.99
N ASN A 166 21.09 1.26 -18.16
CA ASN A 166 20.14 1.60 -19.23
C ASN A 166 19.31 2.86 -18.94
N ASN A 167 18.94 3.12 -17.69
CA ASN A 167 18.24 4.36 -17.34
C ASN A 167 19.14 5.60 -17.49
N SER A 168 20.44 5.51 -17.16
CA SER A 168 21.37 6.64 -17.36
C SER A 168 21.68 6.97 -18.83
N LYS A 169 21.36 6.08 -19.77
CA LYS A 169 21.43 6.36 -21.21
C LYS A 169 20.20 7.08 -21.77
N GLN A 170 19.04 6.94 -21.12
CA GLN A 170 17.79 7.60 -21.57
C GLN A 170 17.75 9.09 -21.20
N ASP A 171 18.48 9.51 -20.17
CA ASP A 171 18.57 10.93 -19.75
C ASP A 171 19.57 11.77 -20.59
N ILE A 172 20.19 11.19 -21.63
CA ILE A 172 21.21 11.82 -22.48
C ILE A 172 20.73 11.96 -23.94
N ALA A 173 19.52 11.51 -24.26
CA ALA A 173 18.86 11.69 -25.56
C ALA A 173 17.74 12.73 -25.45
#